data_AF-A0A356ERL9-F1
#
_entry.id   AF-A0A356ERL9-F1
#
_cell.length_a   1.000
_cell.length_b   1.000
_cell.length_c   1.000
_cell.angle_alpha   90.00
_cell.angle_beta   90.00
_cell.angle_gamma   90.00
#
_symmetry.space_group_name_H-M   'P 1'
#
loop_
_entity.id
_entity.type
_entity.pdbx_description
1 polymer ?
#
loop_
_entity_poly.entity_id
_entity_poly.type
_entity_poly.pdbx_seq_one_letter_code
_entity_poly.pdbx_strand_id
1 'polypeptide(L)'
;MERKILHHPAFCPARILIAWGFLFVFAAPSFAYTTKSPEVVAMLKSATSYLSNAKHEKPGGWALIGLALFKNEDTSGDPKIQEAAENIAKSVRENVGSLDMYSTGLCLIFLTNYDPNRYEKEIQTLIESLQKKQKPHGGWGYPDRKSGDTSMTQYGVLGSWEAKQAGFSIPQAMVDKVATWLLKTQDPSGAWGYQGEPSSNFQPIKQEEVRHSMAVAGLGSTYICADFFGMTPAVKEADDEGPSEALKEVKQREPEEGPKPQVNTSVNQGLIRAAQGRGDGWIAKNYKIDVQRDVLYYLYGLERYGSFRELAEGKGHRDPDKVEGPKWYNDGVDFLKKAQAKDGSWDSVGQCDVVVNTAFATLFLLRSTQRSIRKARGFGDGTMLGGMGLPEEGKEFIGPDGRVRKQTLTGRGTSLIGALDREDWASVADRFEELKGTPREKLLLSEYAKKLSDPSPAERLKAVKVFIASGNMDNVPALILALDDRDLEVALTARDGLRRITRRINGFGMPDDPSPDDRRRAIEQWRAWYLSICPDTEF
;
A
#
# COMPACT_ATOMS: atom_id res chain seq x y z
N MET A 1 -32.16 14.40 106.54
CA MET A 1 -32.99 13.49 105.71
C MET A 1 -32.22 13.15 104.45
N GLU A 2 -32.23 11.88 104.09
CA GLU A 2 -31.16 11.14 103.41
C GLU A 2 -31.03 11.34 101.88
N ARG A 3 -29.76 11.33 101.42
CA ARG A 3 -29.14 10.56 100.29
C ARG A 3 -29.91 10.49 98.94
N LYS A 4 -29.30 10.63 97.76
CA LYS A 4 -27.92 10.39 97.29
C LYS A 4 -27.75 11.03 95.90
N ILE A 5 -26.55 11.55 95.65
CA ILE A 5 -26.02 12.04 94.37
C ILE A 5 -25.59 10.84 93.51
N LEU A 6 -25.68 10.96 92.18
CA LEU A 6 -24.71 10.33 91.26
C LEU A 6 -24.42 11.23 90.05
N HIS A 7 -23.14 11.55 89.93
CA HIS A 7 -22.44 12.33 88.91
C HIS A 7 -22.40 11.64 87.54
N HIS A 8 -22.33 12.40 86.44
CA HIS A 8 -21.08 12.65 85.68
C HIS A 8 -21.30 13.55 84.44
N PRO A 9 -20.23 14.17 83.88
CA PRO A 9 -20.24 15.56 83.43
C PRO A 9 -20.17 15.71 81.91
N ALA A 10 -20.38 16.94 81.47
CA ALA A 10 -20.37 17.41 80.10
C ALA A 10 -19.15 16.96 79.28
N PHE A 11 -19.41 16.34 78.13
CA PHE A 11 -18.43 16.11 77.07
C PHE A 11 -18.62 17.12 75.94
N CYS A 12 -17.52 17.79 75.62
CA CYS A 12 -17.35 18.78 74.56
C CYS A 12 -17.63 18.17 73.16
N PRO A 13 -18.44 18.78 72.27
CA PRO A 13 -18.57 18.28 70.91
C PRO A 13 -17.30 18.63 70.13
N ALA A 14 -16.58 17.58 69.74
CA ALA A 14 -15.40 17.64 68.89
C ALA A 14 -15.68 18.41 67.60
N ARG A 15 -14.81 19.39 67.29
CA ARG A 15 -14.74 20.04 65.99
C ARG A 15 -14.35 19.01 64.94
N ILE A 16 -15.29 18.65 64.08
CA ILE A 16 -15.03 17.87 62.86
C ILE A 16 -14.20 18.75 61.92
N LEU A 17 -12.91 18.43 61.80
CA LEU A 17 -12.04 18.93 60.75
C LEU A 17 -12.49 18.29 59.43
N ILE A 18 -13.18 19.05 58.59
CA ILE A 18 -13.45 18.68 57.20
C ILE A 18 -12.12 18.83 56.45
N ALA A 19 -11.40 17.72 56.29
CA ALA A 19 -10.25 17.65 55.41
C ALA A 19 -10.72 17.79 53.95
N TRP A 20 -10.38 18.90 53.31
CA TRP A 20 -10.49 19.08 51.87
C TRP A 20 -9.43 18.20 51.20
N GLY A 21 -9.78 16.93 50.96
CA GLY A 21 -9.01 16.06 50.10
C GLY A 21 -9.15 16.51 48.65
N PHE A 22 -8.14 17.21 48.12
CA PHE A 22 -7.97 17.35 46.68
C PHE A 22 -7.69 15.95 46.12
N LEU A 23 -8.75 15.32 45.62
CA LEU A 23 -8.66 14.11 44.80
C LEU A 23 -8.05 14.55 43.46
N PHE A 24 -6.72 14.55 43.38
CA PHE A 24 -6.02 14.53 42.09
C PHE A 24 -6.34 13.18 41.44
N VAL A 25 -7.43 13.14 40.66
CA VAL A 25 -7.59 12.12 39.64
C VAL A 25 -6.49 12.39 38.63
N PHE A 26 -5.38 11.66 38.75
CA PHE A 26 -4.46 11.48 37.64
C PHE A 26 -5.26 10.74 36.56
N ALA A 27 -5.90 11.49 35.68
CA ALA A 27 -6.24 10.96 34.37
C ALA A 27 -4.90 10.58 33.75
N ALA A 28 -4.63 9.27 33.67
CA ALA A 28 -3.53 8.79 32.85
C ALA A 28 -3.74 9.43 31.47
N PRO A 29 -2.75 10.13 30.91
CA PRO A 29 -2.88 10.63 29.55
C PRO A 29 -3.10 9.40 28.67
N SER A 30 -4.33 9.26 28.15
CA SER A 30 -4.66 8.26 27.14
C SER A 30 -4.02 8.74 25.85
N PHE A 31 -2.70 8.58 25.73
CA PHE A 31 -2.02 8.78 24.46
C PHE A 31 -2.63 7.80 23.47
N ALA A 32 -3.10 8.32 22.34
CA ALA A 32 -3.67 7.45 21.33
C ALA A 32 -2.54 6.68 20.62
N TYR A 33 -2.83 5.45 20.23
CA TYR A 33 -1.89 4.51 19.64
C TYR A 33 -1.55 4.88 18.20
N THR A 34 -0.27 4.78 17.86
CA THR A 34 0.25 4.67 16.48
C THR A 34 0.67 3.22 16.23
N THR A 35 0.95 2.86 14.98
CA THR A 35 1.48 1.53 14.65
C THR A 35 2.89 1.29 15.21
N LYS A 36 3.58 2.35 15.68
CA LYS A 36 4.90 2.28 16.35
C LYS A 36 4.81 2.48 17.88
N SER A 37 3.62 2.60 18.47
CA SER A 37 3.47 2.62 19.93
C SER A 37 4.09 1.37 20.56
N PRO A 38 4.80 1.47 21.70
CA PRO A 38 5.51 0.34 22.30
C PRO A 38 4.65 -0.91 22.53
N GLU A 39 3.39 -0.72 22.94
CA GLU A 39 2.45 -1.82 23.16
C GLU A 39 2.02 -2.50 21.87
N VAL A 40 1.82 -1.72 20.79
CA VAL A 40 1.49 -2.25 19.47
C VAL A 40 2.66 -3.04 18.91
N VAL A 41 3.87 -2.49 18.98
CA VAL A 41 5.10 -3.16 18.53
C VAL A 41 5.34 -4.45 19.32
N ALA A 42 5.11 -4.44 20.64
CA ALA A 42 5.25 -5.64 21.47
C ALA A 42 4.27 -6.75 21.07
N MET A 43 2.99 -6.41 20.83
CA MET A 43 1.99 -7.37 20.35
C MET A 43 2.32 -7.90 18.95
N LEU A 44 2.77 -7.02 18.04
CA LEU A 44 3.17 -7.41 16.69
C LEU A 44 4.34 -8.38 16.73
N LYS A 45 5.37 -8.11 17.54
CA LYS A 45 6.55 -8.97 17.66
C LYS A 45 6.20 -10.40 18.11
N SER A 46 5.36 -10.55 19.14
CA SER A 46 4.93 -11.87 19.60
C SER A 46 4.04 -12.57 18.58
N ALA A 47 3.10 -11.85 17.96
CA ALA A 47 2.21 -12.39 16.94
C ALA A 47 2.94 -12.83 15.68
N THR A 48 3.88 -12.04 15.16
CA THR A 48 4.66 -12.44 14.00
C THR A 48 5.59 -13.59 14.33
N SER A 49 6.19 -13.64 15.52
CA SER A 49 6.95 -14.81 15.97
C SER A 49 6.10 -16.09 16.00
N TYR A 50 4.83 -16.00 16.37
CA TYR A 50 3.88 -17.11 16.27
C TYR A 50 3.63 -17.50 14.80
N LEU A 51 3.33 -16.52 13.95
CA LEU A 51 3.02 -16.74 12.53
C LEU A 51 4.19 -17.31 11.73
N SER A 52 5.44 -16.93 12.03
CA SER A 52 6.65 -17.49 11.40
C SER A 52 6.74 -19.01 11.58
N ASN A 53 6.16 -19.56 12.65
CA ASN A 53 6.17 -20.99 12.96
C ASN A 53 4.83 -21.69 12.63
N ALA A 54 3.81 -20.93 12.27
CA ALA A 54 2.48 -21.46 12.03
C ALA A 54 2.43 -22.32 10.75
N LYS A 55 1.51 -23.30 10.75
CA LYS A 55 1.18 -24.12 9.59
C LYS A 55 -0.29 -23.94 9.27
N HIS A 56 -0.61 -24.01 7.99
CA HIS A 56 -1.97 -24.02 7.50
C HIS A 56 -2.04 -24.90 6.26
N GLU A 57 -3.23 -25.39 5.90
CA GLU A 57 -3.41 -26.36 4.80
C GLU A 57 -4.02 -25.74 3.54
N LYS A 58 -4.71 -24.61 3.69
CA LYS A 58 -5.38 -23.92 2.56
C LYS A 58 -4.58 -22.71 2.06
N PRO A 59 -4.61 -22.43 0.74
CA PRO A 59 -3.96 -21.26 0.14
C PRO A 59 -4.32 -19.92 0.78
N GLY A 60 -5.59 -19.72 1.18
CA GLY A 60 -6.00 -18.49 1.85
C GLY A 60 -5.29 -18.26 3.19
N GLY A 61 -5.01 -19.31 3.96
CA GLY A 61 -4.26 -19.18 5.22
C GLY A 61 -2.77 -18.94 4.97
N TRP A 62 -2.16 -19.56 3.96
CA TRP A 62 -0.80 -19.21 3.54
C TRP A 62 -0.70 -17.74 3.16
N ALA A 63 -1.67 -17.24 2.40
CA ALA A 63 -1.71 -15.84 1.98
C ALA A 63 -1.82 -14.89 3.17
N LEU A 64 -2.63 -15.21 4.19
CA LEU A 64 -2.76 -14.39 5.39
C LEU A 64 -1.49 -14.38 6.24
N ILE A 65 -0.84 -15.53 6.43
CA ILE A 65 0.45 -15.62 7.13
C ILE A 65 1.49 -14.77 6.39
N GLY A 66 1.65 -15.02 5.08
CA GLY A 66 2.62 -14.31 4.25
C GLY A 66 2.37 -12.81 4.23
N LEU A 67 1.11 -12.38 4.10
CA LEU A 67 0.76 -10.95 4.08
C LEU A 67 1.01 -10.27 5.43
N ALA A 68 0.67 -10.91 6.54
CA ALA A 68 0.90 -10.36 7.88
C ALA A 68 2.40 -10.18 8.17
N LEU A 69 3.22 -11.19 7.83
CA LEU A 69 4.68 -11.12 7.97
C LEU A 69 5.29 -10.11 7.00
N PHE A 70 4.83 -10.05 5.75
CA PHE A 70 5.35 -9.11 4.76
C PHE A 70 5.03 -7.64 5.09
N LYS A 71 3.84 -7.38 5.64
CA LYS A 71 3.41 -6.01 6.00
C LYS A 71 4.09 -5.49 7.26
N ASN A 72 4.69 -6.37 8.07
CA ASN A 72 5.54 -5.97 9.18
C ASN A 72 7.01 -5.86 8.71
N GLU A 73 7.56 -4.65 8.73
CA GLU A 73 8.92 -4.35 8.28
C GLU A 73 9.98 -5.17 9.01
N ASP A 74 9.75 -5.47 10.30
CA ASP A 74 10.69 -6.24 11.13
C ASP A 74 10.82 -7.70 10.67
N THR A 75 9.91 -8.20 9.83
CA THR A 75 9.87 -9.57 9.33
C THR A 75 10.05 -9.66 7.82
N SER A 76 10.54 -8.61 7.16
CA SER A 76 10.68 -8.58 5.69
C SER A 76 11.58 -9.69 5.12
N GLY A 77 12.52 -10.21 5.92
CA GLY A 77 13.41 -11.33 5.56
C GLY A 77 12.92 -12.70 6.00
N ASP A 78 11.70 -12.84 6.51
CA ASP A 78 11.19 -14.11 7.02
C ASP A 78 10.98 -15.13 5.86
N PRO A 79 11.62 -16.32 5.90
CA PRO A 79 11.49 -17.33 4.85
C PRO A 79 10.05 -17.82 4.67
N LYS A 80 9.19 -17.67 5.68
CA LYS A 80 7.77 -18.06 5.62
C LYS A 80 6.98 -17.26 4.59
N ILE A 81 7.40 -16.03 4.30
CA ILE A 81 6.79 -15.18 3.27
C ILE A 81 6.98 -15.83 1.90
N GLN A 82 8.23 -16.20 1.58
CA GLN A 82 8.55 -16.86 0.32
C GLN A 82 7.91 -18.25 0.23
N GLU A 83 7.93 -19.02 1.33
CA GLU A 83 7.26 -20.33 1.40
C GLU A 83 5.76 -20.21 1.07
N ALA A 84 5.07 -19.24 1.67
CA ALA A 84 3.66 -18.98 1.37
C ALA A 84 3.44 -18.65 -0.11
N ALA A 85 4.26 -17.78 -0.70
CA ALA A 85 4.13 -17.37 -2.09
C ALA A 85 4.36 -18.55 -3.05
N GLU A 86 5.35 -19.40 -2.78
CA GLU A 86 5.65 -20.58 -3.58
C GLU A 86 4.56 -21.65 -3.49
N ASN A 87 4.01 -21.90 -2.28
CA ASN A 87 2.89 -22.82 -2.10
C ASN A 87 1.64 -22.35 -2.83
N ILE A 88 1.33 -21.05 -2.75
CA ILE A 88 0.21 -20.45 -3.50
C ILE A 88 0.45 -20.59 -5.00
N ALA A 89 1.63 -20.22 -5.49
CA ALA A 89 1.95 -20.30 -6.90
C ALA A 89 1.81 -21.73 -7.43
N LYS A 90 2.26 -22.73 -6.67
CA LYS A 90 2.05 -24.14 -6.97
C LYS A 90 0.56 -24.49 -7.08
N SER A 91 -0.25 -24.15 -6.07
CA SER A 91 -1.69 -24.44 -6.10
C SER A 91 -2.43 -23.76 -7.26
N VAL A 92 -2.04 -22.53 -7.62
CA VAL A 92 -2.61 -21.81 -8.76
C VAL A 92 -2.29 -22.53 -10.07
N ARG A 93 -1.03 -22.93 -10.27
CA ARG A 93 -0.58 -23.66 -11.46
C ARG A 93 -1.21 -25.05 -11.60
N GLU A 94 -1.40 -25.74 -10.48
CA GLU A 94 -1.98 -27.09 -10.47
C GLU A 94 -3.49 -27.04 -10.74
N ASN A 95 -4.25 -26.22 -10.01
CA ASN A 95 -5.70 -26.11 -10.20
C ASN A 95 -6.29 -24.85 -9.55
N VAL A 96 -6.19 -23.69 -10.20
CA VAL A 96 -6.86 -22.46 -9.73
C VAL A 96 -8.39 -22.61 -9.57
N GLY A 97 -9.02 -23.58 -10.24
CA GLY A 97 -10.45 -23.86 -10.15
C GLY A 97 -10.87 -24.45 -8.80
N SER A 98 -9.98 -25.13 -8.09
CA SER A 98 -10.26 -25.71 -6.77
C SER A 98 -10.20 -24.70 -5.63
N LEU A 99 -9.54 -23.56 -5.84
CA LEU A 99 -9.47 -22.50 -4.83
C LEU A 99 -10.88 -21.94 -4.59
N ASP A 100 -11.30 -21.97 -3.32
CA ASP A 100 -12.50 -21.27 -2.89
C ASP A 100 -12.35 -19.75 -3.09
N MET A 101 -13.46 -19.02 -2.97
CA MET A 101 -13.48 -17.58 -3.23
C MET A 101 -12.61 -16.77 -2.26
N TYR A 102 -12.52 -17.18 -0.99
CA TYR A 102 -11.65 -16.52 -0.02
C TYR A 102 -10.18 -16.73 -0.39
N SER A 103 -9.79 -17.97 -0.63
CA SER A 103 -8.45 -18.33 -1.06
C SER A 103 -8.07 -17.58 -2.34
N THR A 104 -8.97 -17.48 -3.31
CA THR A 104 -8.72 -16.74 -4.56
C THR A 104 -8.41 -15.26 -4.29
N GLY A 105 -9.25 -14.57 -3.51
CA GLY A 105 -9.06 -13.15 -3.20
C GLY A 105 -7.83 -12.89 -2.32
N LEU A 106 -7.63 -13.69 -1.28
CA LEU A 106 -6.50 -13.53 -0.35
C LEU A 106 -5.16 -13.81 -1.02
N CYS A 107 -5.06 -14.86 -1.84
CA CYS A 107 -3.86 -15.14 -2.63
C CYS A 107 -3.54 -13.99 -3.59
N LEU A 108 -4.55 -13.41 -4.23
CA LEU A 108 -4.37 -12.25 -5.11
C LEU A 108 -3.83 -11.04 -4.34
N ILE A 109 -4.42 -10.71 -3.19
CA ILE A 109 -3.96 -9.62 -2.31
C ILE A 109 -2.50 -9.83 -1.91
N PHE A 110 -2.13 -11.04 -1.49
CA PHE A 110 -0.78 -11.32 -1.02
C PHE A 110 0.26 -11.24 -2.14
N LEU A 111 0.07 -11.96 -3.25
CA LEU A 111 1.06 -11.99 -4.33
C LEU A 111 1.28 -10.62 -4.97
N THR A 112 0.21 -9.82 -5.11
CA THR A 112 0.31 -8.44 -5.63
C THR A 112 1.06 -7.50 -4.71
N ASN A 113 1.01 -7.75 -3.40
CA ASN A 113 1.75 -6.97 -2.41
C ASN A 113 3.22 -7.38 -2.30
N TYR A 114 3.49 -8.69 -2.34
CA TYR A 114 4.82 -9.26 -2.10
C TYR A 114 5.77 -9.06 -3.29
N ASP A 115 5.49 -9.71 -4.42
CA ASP A 115 6.35 -9.66 -5.61
C ASP A 115 5.53 -9.83 -6.90
N PRO A 116 4.82 -8.77 -7.35
CA PRO A 116 3.95 -8.84 -8.50
C PRO A 116 4.67 -9.16 -9.81
N ASN A 117 5.98 -8.89 -9.90
CA ASN A 117 6.78 -9.19 -11.08
C ASN A 117 7.12 -10.68 -11.16
N ARG A 118 7.57 -11.28 -10.06
CA ARG A 118 7.91 -12.71 -10.01
C ARG A 118 6.69 -13.60 -10.22
N TYR A 119 5.53 -13.19 -9.70
CA TYR A 119 4.30 -13.96 -9.71
C TYR A 119 3.26 -13.43 -10.73
N GLU A 120 3.69 -12.72 -11.76
CA GLU A 120 2.81 -12.08 -12.76
C GLU A 120 1.79 -13.06 -13.36
N LYS A 121 2.23 -14.27 -13.74
CA LYS A 121 1.38 -15.29 -14.37
C LYS A 121 0.32 -15.82 -13.40
N GLU A 122 0.70 -16.05 -12.15
CA GLU A 122 -0.20 -16.54 -11.11
C GLU A 122 -1.23 -15.48 -10.72
N ILE A 123 -0.81 -14.22 -10.63
CA ILE A 123 -1.69 -13.08 -10.39
C ILE A 123 -2.71 -12.95 -11.52
N GLN A 124 -2.26 -13.01 -12.78
CA GLN A 124 -3.15 -12.97 -13.94
C GLN A 124 -4.16 -14.14 -13.92
N THR A 125 -3.70 -15.35 -13.59
CA THR A 125 -4.55 -16.55 -13.45
C THR A 125 -5.58 -16.39 -12.33
N LEU A 126 -5.21 -15.76 -11.21
CA LEU A 126 -6.14 -15.46 -10.11
C LEU A 126 -7.18 -14.41 -10.50
N ILE A 127 -6.80 -13.37 -11.24
CA ILE A 127 -7.73 -12.35 -11.78
C ILE A 127 -8.76 -12.99 -12.71
N GLU A 128 -8.32 -13.86 -13.61
CA GLU A 128 -9.20 -14.61 -14.51
C GLU A 128 -10.14 -15.55 -13.75
N SER A 129 -9.63 -16.20 -12.69
CA SER A 129 -10.43 -17.03 -11.79
C SER A 129 -11.50 -16.21 -11.07
N LEU A 130 -11.17 -15.00 -10.58
CA LEU A 130 -12.15 -14.07 -10.01
C LEU A 130 -13.23 -13.68 -11.02
N GLN A 131 -12.82 -13.31 -12.24
CA GLN A 131 -13.76 -12.95 -13.30
C GLN A 131 -14.72 -14.10 -13.62
N LYS A 132 -14.21 -15.32 -13.73
CA LYS A 132 -15.02 -16.53 -13.98
C LYS A 132 -15.97 -16.85 -12.83
N LYS A 133 -15.58 -16.60 -11.58
CA LYS A 133 -16.38 -16.85 -10.38
C LYS A 133 -17.43 -15.76 -10.12
N GLN A 134 -17.35 -14.59 -10.78
CA GLN A 134 -18.33 -13.52 -10.58
C GLN A 134 -19.69 -13.96 -11.11
N LYS A 135 -20.73 -13.87 -10.25
CA LYS A 135 -22.08 -14.31 -10.60
C LYS A 135 -22.79 -13.26 -11.47
N PRO A 136 -23.87 -13.62 -12.20
CA PRO A 136 -24.60 -12.68 -13.07
C PRO A 136 -25.09 -11.41 -12.38
N HIS A 137 -25.43 -11.49 -11.09
CA HIS A 137 -25.87 -10.34 -10.30
C HIS A 137 -24.70 -9.42 -9.87
N GLY A 138 -23.44 -9.82 -10.09
CA GLY A 138 -22.23 -9.02 -9.88
C GLY A 138 -21.43 -9.31 -8.62
N GLY A 139 -22.03 -9.95 -7.62
CA GLY A 139 -21.34 -10.40 -6.42
C GLY A 139 -20.62 -11.74 -6.62
N TRP A 140 -19.83 -12.13 -5.61
CA TRP A 140 -19.25 -13.46 -5.51
C TRP A 140 -19.89 -14.22 -4.36
N GLY A 141 -19.84 -15.56 -4.39
CA GLY A 141 -20.42 -16.39 -3.35
C GLY A 141 -20.16 -17.87 -3.60
N TYR A 142 -20.73 -18.71 -2.74
CA TYR A 142 -20.61 -20.16 -2.86
C TYR A 142 -21.06 -20.67 -4.24
N PRO A 143 -20.34 -21.65 -4.84
CA PRO A 143 -20.60 -22.11 -6.20
C PRO A 143 -21.99 -22.74 -6.36
N ASP A 144 -22.47 -23.41 -5.32
CA ASP A 144 -23.77 -24.11 -5.23
C ASP A 144 -24.95 -23.18 -4.92
N ARG A 145 -24.71 -21.90 -4.60
CA ARG A 145 -25.76 -20.93 -4.28
C ARG A 145 -25.98 -19.93 -5.41
N LYS A 146 -27.22 -19.50 -5.61
CA LYS A 146 -27.54 -18.43 -6.58
C LYS A 146 -27.24 -17.02 -6.04
N SER A 147 -27.28 -16.85 -4.72
CA SER A 147 -27.01 -15.60 -4.04
C SER A 147 -25.54 -15.19 -4.10
N GLY A 148 -25.31 -13.88 -3.95
CA GLY A 148 -24.00 -13.34 -3.61
C GLY A 148 -23.80 -13.36 -2.11
N ASP A 149 -22.55 -13.51 -1.71
CA ASP A 149 -22.10 -13.51 -0.33
C ASP A 149 -21.25 -12.25 -0.09
N THR A 150 -21.68 -11.40 0.84
CA THR A 150 -21.01 -10.12 1.15
C THR A 150 -19.60 -10.37 1.70
N SER A 151 -19.44 -11.45 2.48
CA SER A 151 -18.19 -11.82 3.13
C SER A 151 -17.13 -12.26 2.13
N MET A 152 -17.51 -12.98 1.07
CA MET A 152 -16.62 -13.38 -0.02
C MET A 152 -16.39 -12.23 -1.01
N THR A 153 -17.43 -11.46 -1.31
CA THR A 153 -17.39 -10.35 -2.27
C THR A 153 -16.34 -9.32 -1.89
N GLN A 154 -16.17 -9.01 -0.60
CA GLN A 154 -15.17 -8.02 -0.17
C GLN A 154 -13.72 -8.37 -0.56
N TYR A 155 -13.38 -9.66 -0.60
CA TYR A 155 -12.03 -10.10 -0.97
C TYR A 155 -11.83 -10.11 -2.48
N GLY A 156 -12.89 -10.35 -3.26
CA GLY A 156 -12.89 -10.10 -4.70
C GLY A 156 -12.66 -8.63 -5.02
N VAL A 157 -13.33 -7.73 -4.27
CA VAL A 157 -13.19 -6.27 -4.43
C VAL A 157 -11.81 -5.78 -4.03
N LEU A 158 -11.34 -6.11 -2.82
CA LEU A 158 -10.01 -5.68 -2.35
C LEU A 158 -8.89 -6.27 -3.21
N GLY A 159 -8.94 -7.57 -3.53
CA GLY A 159 -7.92 -8.21 -4.36
C GLY A 159 -7.83 -7.59 -5.76
N SER A 160 -8.97 -7.24 -6.36
CA SER A 160 -8.98 -6.52 -7.62
C SER A 160 -8.37 -5.12 -7.48
N TRP A 161 -8.64 -4.43 -6.36
CA TRP A 161 -8.10 -3.09 -6.13
C TRP A 161 -6.57 -3.14 -5.99
N GLU A 162 -6.05 -4.03 -5.14
CA GLU A 162 -4.62 -4.25 -4.97
C GLU A 162 -3.93 -4.62 -6.29
N ALA A 163 -4.54 -5.51 -7.08
CA ALA A 163 -4.03 -5.87 -8.41
C ALA A 163 -3.98 -4.69 -9.38
N LYS A 164 -5.03 -3.85 -9.43
CA LYS A 164 -5.02 -2.62 -10.24
C LYS A 164 -3.89 -1.68 -9.79
N GLN A 165 -3.65 -1.56 -8.49
CA GLN A 165 -2.57 -0.71 -7.97
C GLN A 165 -1.17 -1.28 -8.23
N ALA A 166 -1.04 -2.60 -8.32
CA ALA A 166 0.16 -3.28 -8.77
C ALA A 166 0.39 -3.22 -10.30
N GLY A 167 -0.55 -2.62 -11.06
CA GLY A 167 -0.42 -2.39 -12.50
C GLY A 167 -1.11 -3.43 -13.39
N PHE A 168 -1.86 -4.38 -12.81
CA PHE A 168 -2.62 -5.37 -13.56
C PHE A 168 -3.93 -4.76 -14.10
N SER A 169 -4.37 -5.24 -15.26
CA SER A 169 -5.63 -4.81 -15.85
C SER A 169 -6.80 -5.49 -15.15
N ILE A 170 -7.75 -4.70 -14.65
CA ILE A 170 -8.99 -5.17 -14.07
C ILE A 170 -10.15 -4.76 -14.98
N PRO A 171 -10.98 -5.70 -15.46
CA PRO A 171 -12.11 -5.36 -16.32
C PRO A 171 -13.07 -4.38 -15.62
N GLN A 172 -13.30 -3.21 -16.20
CA GLN A 172 -14.21 -2.19 -15.65
C GLN A 172 -15.62 -2.75 -15.39
N ALA A 173 -16.11 -3.61 -16.30
CA ALA A 173 -17.41 -4.26 -16.16
C ALA A 173 -17.52 -5.13 -14.89
N MET A 174 -16.41 -5.70 -14.41
CA MET A 174 -16.38 -6.47 -13.16
C MET A 174 -16.65 -5.56 -11.95
N VAL A 175 -16.03 -4.38 -11.94
CA VAL A 175 -16.19 -3.36 -10.88
C VAL A 175 -17.59 -2.74 -10.92
N ASP A 176 -18.09 -2.37 -12.11
CA ASP A 176 -19.44 -1.82 -12.29
C ASP A 176 -20.53 -2.81 -11.80
N LYS A 177 -20.35 -4.11 -12.09
CA LYS A 177 -21.28 -5.16 -11.65
C LYS A 177 -21.30 -5.34 -10.14
N VAL A 178 -20.13 -5.42 -9.48
CA VAL A 178 -20.10 -5.59 -8.02
C VAL A 178 -20.60 -4.34 -7.30
N ALA A 179 -20.28 -3.14 -7.80
CA ALA A 179 -20.84 -1.90 -7.27
C ALA A 179 -22.38 -1.91 -7.38
N THR A 180 -22.92 -2.28 -8.55
CA THR A 180 -24.36 -2.42 -8.75
C THR A 180 -24.98 -3.43 -7.77
N TRP A 181 -24.32 -4.57 -7.56
CA TRP A 181 -24.77 -5.58 -6.61
C TRP A 181 -24.84 -5.03 -5.19
N LEU A 182 -23.77 -4.40 -4.71
CA LEU A 182 -23.69 -3.80 -3.36
C LEU A 182 -24.78 -2.77 -3.13
N LEU A 183 -25.09 -1.94 -4.14
CA LEU A 183 -26.16 -0.96 -4.07
C LEU A 183 -27.54 -1.61 -4.00
N LYS A 184 -27.74 -2.73 -4.70
CA LYS A 184 -29.02 -3.45 -4.72
C LYS A 184 -29.25 -4.30 -3.47
N THR A 185 -28.21 -4.73 -2.78
CA THR A 185 -28.28 -5.61 -1.59
C THR A 185 -28.12 -4.88 -0.27
N GLN A 186 -28.09 -3.55 -0.26
CA GLN A 186 -28.07 -2.79 0.98
C GLN A 186 -29.42 -2.93 1.72
N ASP A 187 -29.34 -3.24 3.01
CA ASP A 187 -30.50 -3.34 3.90
C ASP A 187 -31.08 -1.95 4.24
N PRO A 188 -32.40 -1.81 4.53
CA PRO A 188 -32.99 -0.56 4.97
C PRO A 188 -32.34 0.08 6.20
N SER A 189 -31.68 -0.71 7.05
CA SER A 189 -30.88 -0.19 8.17
C SER A 189 -29.61 0.54 7.75
N GLY A 190 -29.14 0.32 6.51
CA GLY A 190 -27.89 0.86 5.95
C GLY A 190 -26.74 -0.15 5.91
N ALA A 191 -26.84 -1.29 6.58
CA ALA A 191 -25.85 -2.36 6.53
C ALA A 191 -26.09 -3.34 5.37
N TRP A 192 -25.38 -4.47 5.38
CA TRP A 192 -25.51 -5.57 4.43
C TRP A 192 -25.73 -6.89 5.16
N GLY A 193 -26.49 -7.79 4.53
CA GLY A 193 -26.67 -9.16 4.99
C GLY A 193 -25.53 -10.09 4.55
N TYR A 194 -25.58 -11.35 5.01
CA TYR A 194 -24.58 -12.35 4.62
C TYR A 194 -24.77 -12.81 3.17
N GLN A 195 -25.96 -13.33 2.86
CA GLN A 195 -26.38 -13.70 1.50
C GLN A 195 -27.26 -12.59 0.94
N GLY A 196 -26.68 -11.70 0.14
CA GLY A 196 -27.38 -10.50 -0.34
C GLY A 196 -28.45 -10.81 -1.37
N GLU A 197 -29.68 -10.37 -1.10
CA GLU A 197 -30.81 -10.41 -2.02
C GLU A 197 -30.94 -9.07 -2.75
N PRO A 198 -30.71 -9.03 -4.09
CA PRO A 198 -30.70 -7.77 -4.82
C PRO A 198 -32.12 -7.26 -5.05
N SER A 199 -32.36 -6.00 -4.66
CA SER A 199 -33.57 -5.27 -5.05
C SER A 199 -33.69 -5.09 -6.57
N SER A 200 -34.93 -5.01 -7.06
CA SER A 200 -35.20 -4.81 -8.49
C SER A 200 -34.86 -3.41 -8.99
N ASN A 201 -34.97 -2.39 -8.13
CA ASN A 201 -34.96 -0.97 -8.50
C ASN A 201 -34.09 -0.10 -7.58
N PHE A 202 -33.08 -0.67 -6.91
CA PHE A 202 -32.20 0.01 -5.95
C PHE A 202 -32.89 0.55 -4.69
N GLN A 203 -34.17 0.24 -4.46
CA GLN A 203 -34.81 0.48 -3.17
C GLN A 203 -34.37 -0.60 -2.18
N PRO A 204 -33.81 -0.24 -1.01
CA PRO A 204 -33.38 -1.21 -0.01
C PRO A 204 -34.51 -2.16 0.38
N ILE A 205 -34.21 -3.46 0.42
CA ILE A 205 -35.09 -4.51 0.95
C ILE A 205 -34.41 -5.21 2.11
N LYS A 206 -35.20 -5.69 3.07
CA LYS A 206 -34.68 -6.34 4.27
C LYS A 206 -33.76 -7.51 3.90
N GLN A 207 -32.57 -7.51 4.48
CA GLN A 207 -31.57 -8.56 4.31
C GLN A 207 -31.52 -9.47 5.54
N GLU A 208 -31.03 -10.69 5.36
CA GLU A 208 -30.80 -11.64 6.46
C GLU A 208 -29.37 -11.56 6.98
N GLU A 209 -29.18 -11.97 8.25
CA GLU A 209 -27.87 -12.02 8.90
C GLU A 209 -27.07 -10.70 8.84
N VAL A 210 -27.76 -9.57 8.99
CA VAL A 210 -27.13 -8.26 9.14
C VAL A 210 -26.33 -8.23 10.46
N ARG A 211 -25.01 -8.06 10.35
CA ARG A 211 -24.06 -8.05 11.47
C ARG A 211 -22.86 -7.15 11.18
N HIS A 212 -22.11 -6.79 12.21
CA HIS A 212 -20.94 -5.89 12.12
C HIS A 212 -19.95 -6.27 11.02
N SER A 213 -19.58 -7.54 10.92
CA SER A 213 -18.66 -8.02 9.88
C SER A 213 -19.21 -7.83 8.47
N MET A 214 -20.52 -7.99 8.25
CA MET A 214 -21.15 -7.75 6.95
C MET A 214 -21.30 -6.27 6.66
N ALA A 215 -21.59 -5.46 7.68
CA ALA A 215 -21.67 -4.02 7.54
C ALA A 215 -20.33 -3.43 7.05
N VAL A 216 -19.21 -3.76 7.69
CA VAL A 216 -17.89 -3.27 7.25
C VAL A 216 -17.43 -3.89 5.93
N ALA A 217 -17.81 -5.15 5.65
CA ALA A 217 -17.50 -5.80 4.37
C ALA A 217 -18.20 -5.11 3.19
N GLY A 218 -19.51 -4.88 3.29
CA GLY A 218 -20.29 -4.20 2.26
C GLY A 218 -19.94 -2.73 2.12
N LEU A 219 -19.80 -2.02 3.25
CA LEU A 219 -19.46 -0.60 3.26
C LEU A 219 -18.03 -0.35 2.74
N GLY A 220 -17.05 -1.09 3.25
CA GLY A 220 -15.66 -1.01 2.78
C GLY A 220 -15.55 -1.30 1.28
N SER A 221 -16.27 -2.30 0.79
CA SER A 221 -16.32 -2.61 -0.66
C SER A 221 -16.95 -1.48 -1.47
N THR A 222 -17.96 -0.80 -0.92
CA THR A 222 -18.61 0.36 -1.57
C THR A 222 -17.64 1.54 -1.67
N TYR A 223 -16.86 1.80 -0.62
CA TYR A 223 -15.79 2.81 -0.65
C TYR A 223 -14.68 2.46 -1.64
N ILE A 224 -14.25 1.19 -1.70
CA ILE A 224 -13.26 0.72 -2.69
C ILE A 224 -13.78 0.91 -4.13
N CYS A 225 -15.05 0.61 -4.39
CA CYS A 225 -15.65 0.84 -5.71
C CYS A 225 -15.66 2.34 -6.07
N ALA A 226 -15.98 3.22 -5.11
CA ALA A 226 -15.91 4.66 -5.33
C ALA A 226 -14.48 5.11 -5.71
N ASP A 227 -13.47 4.53 -5.07
CA ASP A 227 -12.06 4.81 -5.39
C ASP A 227 -11.67 4.29 -6.78
N PHE A 228 -12.09 3.08 -7.16
CA PHE A 228 -11.91 2.55 -8.53
C PHE A 228 -12.44 3.49 -9.61
N PHE A 229 -13.55 4.16 -9.33
CA PHE A 229 -14.22 5.08 -10.24
C PHE A 229 -13.64 6.49 -10.21
N GLY A 230 -12.60 6.77 -9.41
CA GLY A 230 -12.00 8.10 -9.31
C GLY A 230 -12.88 9.11 -8.57
N MET A 231 -13.77 8.65 -7.67
CA MET A 231 -14.63 9.52 -6.88
C MET A 231 -13.94 10.07 -5.63
N THR A 232 -12.81 9.49 -5.23
CA THR A 232 -11.96 9.95 -4.14
C THR A 232 -11.28 11.28 -4.52
N PRO A 233 -11.27 12.30 -3.65
CA PRO A 233 -10.60 13.56 -3.95
C PRO A 233 -9.10 13.35 -4.18
N ALA A 234 -8.52 14.10 -5.12
CA ALA A 234 -7.08 14.27 -5.17
C ALA A 234 -6.64 14.96 -3.87
N VAL A 235 -5.79 14.30 -3.09
CA VAL A 235 -5.30 14.85 -1.84
C VAL A 235 -4.47 16.10 -2.17
N LYS A 236 -4.96 17.28 -1.76
CA LYS A 236 -4.12 18.45 -1.64
C LYS A 236 -3.28 18.25 -0.39
N GLU A 237 -1.95 18.31 -0.51
CA GLU A 237 -1.07 18.50 0.64
C GLU A 237 -1.43 19.86 1.27
N ALA A 238 -2.42 19.85 2.13
CA ALA A 238 -2.83 20.95 2.96
C ALA A 238 -3.25 20.30 4.27
N ASP A 239 -2.27 20.14 5.16
CA ASP A 239 -2.28 20.65 6.53
C ASP A 239 -1.04 20.07 7.22
N ASP A 240 0.12 20.68 6.96
CA ASP A 240 1.17 20.73 7.97
C ASP A 240 0.53 21.44 9.17
N GLU A 241 0.19 20.70 10.22
CA GLU A 241 -0.12 21.25 11.55
C GLU A 241 1.16 21.90 12.13
N GLY A 242 1.56 23.03 11.53
CA GLY A 242 2.40 24.05 12.13
C GLY A 242 1.53 25.05 12.90
N PRO A 243 2.09 25.77 13.89
CA PRO A 243 1.30 26.56 14.82
C PRO A 243 0.56 27.72 14.15
N SER A 244 -0.76 27.75 14.37
CA SER A 244 -1.71 28.87 14.25
C SER A 244 -1.83 29.58 12.88
N GLU A 245 -3.08 29.68 12.40
CA GLU A 245 -3.52 30.47 11.24
C GLU A 245 -3.17 31.99 11.30
N ALA A 246 -2.52 32.47 12.35
CA ALA A 246 -2.27 33.89 12.54
C ALA A 246 -1.08 34.48 11.75
N LEU A 247 -0.32 33.71 10.95
CA LEU A 247 0.92 34.20 10.31
C LEU A 247 1.14 33.83 8.83
N LYS A 248 0.09 33.62 8.03
CA LYS A 248 0.26 33.47 6.57
C LYS A 248 -0.36 34.65 5.81
N GLU A 249 0.50 35.42 5.16
CA GLU A 249 0.14 36.50 4.25
C GLU A 249 -0.74 35.94 3.10
N VAL A 250 -1.95 36.49 2.96
CA VAL A 250 -2.94 36.04 1.97
C VAL A 250 -2.50 36.53 0.59
N LYS A 251 -1.70 35.74 -0.13
CA LYS A 251 -1.68 35.81 -1.59
C LYS A 251 -2.92 35.08 -2.10
N GLN A 252 -3.86 35.83 -2.66
CA GLN A 252 -4.95 35.27 -3.47
C GLN A 252 -4.31 34.50 -4.64
N ARG A 253 -4.14 33.19 -4.47
CA ARG A 253 -3.90 32.28 -5.59
C ARG A 253 -5.28 31.98 -6.19
N GLU A 254 -5.46 32.37 -7.45
CA GLU A 254 -6.58 31.90 -8.26
C GLU A 254 -6.59 30.36 -8.26
N PRO A 255 -7.77 29.72 -8.27
CA PRO A 255 -7.84 28.26 -8.26
C PRO A 255 -7.31 27.75 -9.60
N GLU A 256 -6.11 27.19 -9.62
CA GLU A 256 -5.69 26.34 -10.74
C GLU A 256 -6.65 25.13 -10.79
N GLU A 257 -7.55 25.14 -11.78
CA GLU A 257 -8.35 23.97 -12.16
C GLU A 257 -7.40 22.91 -12.75
N GLY A 258 -6.80 22.10 -11.87
CA GLY A 258 -6.20 20.84 -12.26
C GLY A 258 -7.23 19.95 -12.99
N PRO A 259 -6.79 18.96 -13.79
CA PRO A 259 -7.70 18.08 -14.51
C PRO A 259 -8.72 17.47 -13.53
N LYS A 260 -10.01 17.71 -13.76
CA LYS A 260 -11.07 17.08 -12.96
C LYS A 260 -10.92 15.56 -13.08
N PRO A 261 -10.94 14.79 -11.97
CA PRO A 261 -10.86 13.33 -12.03
C PRO A 261 -11.92 12.81 -13.00
N GLN A 262 -11.51 12.10 -14.05
CA GLN A 262 -12.44 11.49 -14.97
C GLN A 262 -13.08 10.29 -14.27
N VAL A 263 -14.37 10.44 -13.92
CA VAL A 263 -15.12 9.34 -13.34
C VAL A 263 -15.40 8.29 -14.40
N ASN A 264 -14.87 7.08 -14.21
CA ASN A 264 -14.97 5.99 -15.17
C ASN A 264 -15.92 4.91 -14.66
N THR A 265 -17.24 5.14 -14.77
CA THR A 265 -18.25 4.13 -14.47
C THR A 265 -19.61 4.46 -15.10
N SER A 266 -20.38 3.40 -15.38
CA SER A 266 -21.81 3.49 -15.72
C SER A 266 -22.73 3.56 -14.48
N VAL A 267 -22.19 3.33 -13.28
CA VAL A 267 -22.96 3.30 -12.03
C VAL A 267 -23.27 4.72 -11.55
N ASN A 268 -24.50 4.95 -11.09
CA ASN A 268 -24.93 6.25 -10.60
C ASN A 268 -24.16 6.65 -9.32
N GLN A 269 -23.32 7.69 -9.42
CA GLN A 269 -22.50 8.18 -8.31
C GLN A 269 -23.31 8.67 -7.10
N GLY A 270 -24.51 9.21 -7.32
CA GLY A 270 -25.42 9.62 -6.26
C GLY A 270 -25.89 8.43 -5.42
N LEU A 271 -26.15 7.28 -6.05
CA LEU A 271 -26.49 6.05 -5.34
C LEU A 271 -25.31 5.53 -4.50
N ILE A 272 -24.08 5.63 -5.01
CA ILE A 272 -22.87 5.27 -4.26
C ILE A 272 -22.73 6.13 -3.00
N ARG A 273 -22.79 7.46 -3.14
CA ARG A 273 -22.73 8.38 -1.98
C ARG A 273 -23.85 8.14 -0.98
N ALA A 274 -25.07 7.89 -1.46
CA ALA A 274 -26.21 7.59 -0.60
C ALA A 274 -26.02 6.25 0.16
N ALA A 275 -25.44 5.23 -0.49
CA ALA A 275 -25.14 3.96 0.14
C ALA A 275 -24.03 4.09 1.19
N GLN A 276 -22.96 4.85 0.90
CA GLN A 276 -21.91 5.19 1.86
C GLN A 276 -22.51 5.87 3.10
N GLY A 277 -23.29 6.94 2.91
CA GLY A 277 -23.92 7.68 4.01
C GLY A 277 -24.86 6.83 4.88
N ARG A 278 -25.65 5.94 4.28
CA ARG A 278 -26.48 4.98 5.04
C ARG A 278 -25.64 3.99 5.84
N GLY A 279 -24.58 3.45 5.25
CA GLY A 279 -23.67 2.54 5.93
C GLY A 279 -22.91 3.20 7.08
N ASP A 280 -22.39 4.41 6.85
CA ASP A 280 -21.73 5.20 7.90
C ASP A 280 -22.67 5.50 9.05
N GLY A 281 -23.94 5.84 8.75
CA GLY A 281 -24.99 6.02 9.76
C GLY A 281 -25.24 4.75 10.58
N TRP A 282 -25.25 3.57 9.93
CA TRP A 282 -25.37 2.30 10.64
C TRP A 282 -24.17 2.04 11.55
N ILE A 283 -22.94 2.24 11.06
CA ILE A 283 -21.72 2.03 11.86
C ILE A 283 -21.70 2.98 13.06
N ALA A 284 -22.03 4.26 12.87
CA ALA A 284 -22.08 5.23 13.95
C ALA A 284 -23.09 4.83 15.04
N LYS A 285 -24.26 4.30 14.66
CA LYS A 285 -25.31 3.87 15.59
C LYS A 285 -24.99 2.55 16.31
N ASN A 286 -24.30 1.63 15.63
CA ASN A 286 -24.09 0.26 16.11
C ASN A 286 -22.63 -0.03 16.47
N TYR A 287 -21.78 0.99 16.57
CA TYR A 287 -20.34 0.84 16.79
C TYR A 287 -20.03 -0.04 17.99
N LYS A 288 -19.21 -1.08 17.77
CA LYS A 288 -18.72 -2.00 18.79
C LYS A 288 -17.42 -2.65 18.33
N ILE A 289 -16.49 -2.88 19.26
CA ILE A 289 -15.28 -3.69 19.02
C ILE A 289 -15.54 -5.16 19.34
N ASP A 290 -15.96 -5.45 20.57
CA ASP A 290 -16.21 -6.80 21.06
C ASP A 290 -17.55 -7.37 20.54
N VAL A 291 -17.55 -7.87 19.31
CA VAL A 291 -18.72 -8.49 18.66
C VAL A 291 -18.79 -9.99 18.96
N GLN A 292 -20.01 -10.55 18.94
CA GLN A 292 -20.26 -11.91 19.44
C GLN A 292 -19.54 -13.04 18.69
N ARG A 293 -19.20 -12.82 17.41
CA ARG A 293 -18.58 -13.83 16.56
C ARG A 293 -17.66 -13.21 15.53
N ASP A 294 -16.63 -13.95 15.14
CA ASP A 294 -15.68 -13.60 14.09
C ASP A 294 -15.07 -12.19 14.33
N VAL A 295 -14.78 -11.85 15.60
CA VAL A 295 -14.36 -10.48 15.99
C VAL A 295 -13.06 -10.06 15.32
N LEU A 296 -12.09 -10.96 15.16
CA LEU A 296 -10.80 -10.65 14.55
C LEU A 296 -10.92 -10.44 13.04
N TYR A 297 -11.77 -11.23 12.38
CA TYR A 297 -12.17 -11.00 11.00
C TYR A 297 -12.89 -9.64 10.84
N TYR A 298 -13.80 -9.32 11.75
CA TYR A 298 -14.49 -8.02 11.78
C TYR A 298 -13.50 -6.86 11.97
N LEU A 299 -12.54 -6.98 12.88
CA LEU A 299 -11.54 -5.93 13.10
C LEU A 299 -10.75 -5.64 11.83
N TYR A 300 -10.29 -6.66 11.10
CA TYR A 300 -9.63 -6.43 9.81
C TYR A 300 -10.56 -5.77 8.78
N GLY A 301 -11.84 -6.14 8.75
CA GLY A 301 -12.84 -5.44 7.94
C GLY A 301 -13.06 -3.98 8.34
N LEU A 302 -13.05 -3.69 9.65
CA LEU A 302 -13.17 -2.36 10.23
C LEU A 302 -11.96 -1.49 9.86
N GLU A 303 -10.74 -2.03 9.93
CA GLU A 303 -9.53 -1.34 9.47
C GLU A 303 -9.62 -0.98 8.00
N ARG A 304 -10.04 -1.92 7.15
CA ARG A 304 -10.18 -1.68 5.71
C ARG A 304 -11.20 -0.58 5.42
N TYR A 305 -12.40 -0.68 5.99
CA TYR A 305 -13.42 0.35 5.83
C TYR A 305 -12.92 1.70 6.35
N GLY A 306 -12.31 1.72 7.54
CA GLY A 306 -11.76 2.93 8.15
C GLY A 306 -10.71 3.61 7.28
N SER A 307 -9.77 2.85 6.74
CA SER A 307 -8.69 3.34 5.87
C SER A 307 -9.23 3.92 4.55
N PHE A 308 -10.18 3.26 3.89
CA PHE A 308 -10.79 3.82 2.68
C PHE A 308 -11.72 5.01 2.95
N ARG A 309 -12.37 5.06 4.12
CA ARG A 309 -13.15 6.22 4.54
C ARG A 309 -12.24 7.41 4.82
N GLU A 310 -11.14 7.22 5.54
CA GLU A 310 -10.12 8.25 5.74
C GLU A 310 -9.61 8.79 4.40
N LEU A 311 -9.33 7.90 3.44
CA LEU A 311 -8.97 8.30 2.08
C LEU A 311 -10.04 9.16 1.41
N ALA A 312 -11.32 8.76 1.46
CA ALA A 312 -12.44 9.50 0.90
C ALA A 312 -12.66 10.87 1.59
N GLU A 313 -12.35 10.97 2.87
CA GLU A 313 -12.39 12.22 3.66
C GLU A 313 -11.12 13.09 3.47
N GLY A 314 -10.19 12.71 2.59
CA GLY A 314 -8.95 13.44 2.34
C GLY A 314 -7.85 13.23 3.39
N LYS A 315 -8.05 12.31 4.35
CA LYS A 315 -7.14 11.99 5.46
C LYS A 315 -6.23 10.79 5.17
N GLY A 316 -6.30 10.21 3.97
CA GLY A 316 -5.50 9.03 3.58
C GLY A 316 -3.98 9.24 3.56
N HIS A 317 -3.52 10.50 3.55
CA HIS A 317 -2.09 10.86 3.62
C HIS A 317 -1.50 10.77 5.04
N ARG A 318 -2.33 10.58 6.07
CA ARG A 318 -1.84 10.46 7.45
C ARG A 318 -1.01 9.18 7.59
N ASP A 319 0.18 9.35 8.15
CA ASP A 319 1.11 8.25 8.40
C ASP A 319 0.71 7.51 9.68
N PRO A 320 0.28 6.24 9.62
CA PRO A 320 -0.13 5.49 10.81
C PRO A 320 1.02 5.28 11.82
N ASP A 321 2.29 5.41 11.38
CA ASP A 321 3.45 5.29 12.25
C ASP A 321 3.70 6.55 13.08
N LYS A 322 3.28 7.72 12.58
CA LYS A 322 3.57 9.04 13.16
C LYS A 322 2.34 9.73 13.75
N VAL A 323 1.16 9.46 13.20
CA VAL A 323 -0.10 10.13 13.55
C VAL A 323 -0.95 9.19 14.38
N GLU A 324 -1.44 9.71 15.50
CA GLU A 324 -2.37 9.04 16.39
C GLU A 324 -3.57 8.46 15.61
N GLY A 325 -3.85 7.18 15.86
CA GLY A 325 -4.93 6.49 15.19
C GLY A 325 -6.31 7.03 15.58
N PRO A 326 -7.33 6.81 14.74
CA PRO A 326 -8.71 7.15 15.08
C PRO A 326 -9.21 6.31 16.25
N LYS A 327 -10.34 6.72 16.85
CA LYS A 327 -10.96 6.02 18.00
C LYS A 327 -11.11 4.51 17.78
N TRP A 328 -11.55 4.09 16.59
CA TRP A 328 -11.76 2.67 16.29
C TRP A 328 -10.47 1.84 16.29
N TYR A 329 -9.35 2.44 15.93
CA TYR A 329 -8.05 1.78 15.98
C TYR A 329 -7.62 1.60 17.44
N ASN A 330 -7.71 2.67 18.22
CA ASN A 330 -7.39 2.66 19.65
C ASN A 330 -8.20 1.64 20.44
N ASP A 331 -9.53 1.66 20.29
CA ASP A 331 -10.39 0.71 20.99
C ASP A 331 -10.07 -0.74 20.60
N GLY A 332 -9.68 -0.98 19.34
CA GLY A 332 -9.26 -2.30 18.87
C GLY A 332 -7.88 -2.72 19.40
N VAL A 333 -6.92 -1.80 19.51
CA VAL A 333 -5.61 -2.04 20.15
C VAL A 333 -5.81 -2.42 21.61
N ASP A 334 -6.65 -1.68 22.35
CA ASP A 334 -6.98 -1.99 23.75
C ASP A 334 -7.64 -3.37 23.92
N PHE A 335 -8.51 -3.73 22.98
CA PHE A 335 -9.13 -5.05 22.95
C PHE A 335 -8.09 -6.15 22.72
N LEU A 336 -7.25 -6.01 21.69
CA LEU A 336 -6.24 -7.01 21.33
C LEU A 336 -5.19 -7.18 22.43
N LYS A 337 -4.79 -6.08 23.09
CA LYS A 337 -3.86 -6.09 24.21
C LYS A 337 -4.37 -6.92 25.38
N LYS A 338 -5.67 -6.90 25.65
CA LYS A 338 -6.31 -7.71 26.70
C LYS A 338 -6.49 -9.17 26.30
N ALA A 339 -6.63 -9.44 25.00
CA ALA A 339 -6.98 -10.74 24.47
C ALA A 339 -5.79 -11.60 24.02
N GLN A 340 -4.58 -11.04 23.89
CA GLN A 340 -3.43 -11.78 23.35
C GLN A 340 -3.00 -12.91 24.29
N ALA A 341 -2.84 -14.11 23.73
CA ALA A 341 -2.31 -15.25 24.45
C ALA A 341 -0.80 -15.11 24.71
N LYS A 342 -0.26 -15.91 25.64
CA LYS A 342 1.16 -15.88 26.01
C LYS A 342 2.11 -16.20 24.86
N ASP A 343 1.66 -16.99 23.89
CA ASP A 343 2.43 -17.36 22.70
C ASP A 343 2.33 -16.30 21.58
N GLY A 344 1.61 -15.21 21.80
CA GLY A 344 1.41 -14.13 20.83
C GLY A 344 0.17 -14.29 19.95
N SER A 345 -0.51 -15.43 20.01
CA SER A 345 -1.70 -15.70 19.20
C SER A 345 -2.96 -14.99 19.72
N TRP A 346 -3.95 -14.85 18.84
CA TRP A 346 -5.32 -14.55 19.22
C TRP A 346 -6.26 -15.61 18.69
N ASP A 347 -7.25 -15.96 19.51
CA ASP A 347 -8.35 -16.80 19.10
C ASP A 347 -9.68 -16.10 19.41
N SER A 348 -10.74 -16.49 18.69
CA SER A 348 -12.06 -15.93 18.90
C SER A 348 -13.17 -16.89 18.48
N VAL A 349 -14.35 -16.74 19.10
CA VAL A 349 -15.54 -17.50 18.73
C VAL A 349 -15.89 -17.20 17.27
N GLY A 350 -15.94 -18.21 16.42
CA GLY A 350 -16.15 -18.00 15.00
C GLY A 350 -15.79 -19.20 14.13
N GLN A 351 -15.66 -18.93 12.83
CA GLN A 351 -15.32 -19.93 11.80
C GLN A 351 -13.82 -20.02 11.52
N CYS A 352 -13.04 -19.00 11.90
CA CYS A 352 -11.61 -18.94 11.67
C CYS A 352 -10.84 -19.66 12.78
N ASP A 353 -9.82 -20.41 12.41
CA ASP A 353 -8.86 -20.97 13.38
C ASP A 353 -7.93 -19.89 13.94
N VAL A 354 -7.18 -20.26 14.99
CA VAL A 354 -6.22 -19.40 15.70
C VAL A 354 -5.15 -18.77 14.79
N VAL A 355 -4.73 -19.45 13.72
CA VAL A 355 -3.69 -18.92 12.81
C VAL A 355 -4.27 -17.80 11.96
N VAL A 356 -5.44 -18.03 11.37
CA VAL A 356 -6.17 -17.03 10.58
C VAL A 356 -6.58 -15.85 11.46
N ASN A 357 -7.07 -16.12 12.67
CA ASN A 357 -7.43 -15.13 13.68
C ASN A 357 -6.22 -14.24 14.05
N THR A 358 -5.07 -14.84 14.30
CA THR A 358 -3.82 -14.12 14.60
C THR A 358 -3.35 -13.25 13.42
N ALA A 359 -3.46 -13.76 12.20
CA ALA A 359 -3.13 -12.98 11.01
C ALA A 359 -4.06 -11.76 10.84
N PHE A 360 -5.38 -11.90 11.05
CA PHE A 360 -6.29 -10.76 10.99
C PHE A 360 -6.01 -9.70 12.06
N ALA A 361 -5.74 -10.13 13.30
CA ALA A 361 -5.34 -9.22 14.37
C ALA A 361 -4.04 -8.46 14.03
N THR A 362 -3.06 -9.17 13.47
CA THR A 362 -1.78 -8.59 13.02
C THR A 362 -2.00 -7.55 11.92
N LEU A 363 -2.81 -7.86 10.90
CA LEU A 363 -3.12 -6.94 9.81
C LEU A 363 -3.89 -5.70 10.27
N PHE A 364 -4.78 -5.84 11.25
CA PHE A 364 -5.44 -4.73 11.92
C PHE A 364 -4.43 -3.83 12.62
N LEU A 365 -3.58 -4.41 13.47
CA LEU A 365 -2.56 -3.67 14.23
C LEU A 365 -1.59 -2.94 13.31
N LEU A 366 -1.23 -3.51 12.16
CA LEU A 366 -0.34 -2.90 11.17
C LEU A 366 -0.98 -1.77 10.35
N ARG A 367 -2.30 -1.54 10.48
CA ARG A 367 -3.08 -0.70 9.55
C ARG A 367 -2.81 -1.11 8.10
N SER A 368 -2.90 -2.42 7.82
CA SER A 368 -2.43 -3.02 6.56
C SER A 368 -3.04 -2.38 5.30
N THR A 369 -4.35 -2.11 5.31
CA THR A 369 -5.01 -1.45 4.17
C THR A 369 -4.52 -0.02 3.99
N GLN A 370 -4.33 0.73 5.09
CA GLN A 370 -3.78 2.07 5.04
C GLN A 370 -2.38 2.09 4.39
N ARG A 371 -1.54 1.11 4.72
CA ARG A 371 -0.22 0.94 4.11
C ARG A 371 -0.32 0.70 2.60
N SER A 372 -1.27 -0.11 2.14
CA SER A 372 -1.53 -0.29 0.70
C SER A 372 -2.00 1.00 0.02
N ILE A 373 -2.90 1.76 0.65
CA ILE A 373 -3.37 3.06 0.14
C ILE A 373 -2.22 4.05 0.01
N ARG A 374 -1.38 4.16 1.04
CA ARG A 374 -0.19 5.02 1.04
C ARG A 374 0.76 4.66 -0.11
N LYS A 375 1.06 3.37 -0.29
CA LYS A 375 1.86 2.87 -1.43
C LYS A 375 1.21 3.22 -2.77
N ALA A 376 -0.10 3.00 -2.92
CA ALA A 376 -0.85 3.24 -4.15
C ALA A 376 -1.03 4.74 -4.49
N ARG A 377 -0.77 5.64 -3.55
CA ARG A 377 -0.89 7.09 -3.72
C ARG A 377 0.44 7.83 -3.61
N GLY A 378 1.53 7.12 -3.30
CA GLY A 378 2.86 7.71 -3.10
C GLY A 378 3.02 8.50 -1.81
N PHE A 379 2.22 8.24 -0.77
CA PHE A 379 2.20 9.06 0.46
C PHE A 379 3.38 8.82 1.44
N GLY A 380 4.54 8.29 1.03
CA GLY A 380 5.63 7.89 1.93
C GLY A 380 7.00 8.50 1.60
N ASP A 381 7.86 8.60 2.62
CA ASP A 381 9.23 9.19 2.60
C ASP A 381 10.27 8.31 1.84
N GLY A 382 9.90 7.63 0.77
CA GLY A 382 10.81 6.71 0.04
C GLY A 382 11.15 5.41 0.77
N THR A 383 10.66 5.19 2.00
CA THR A 383 10.70 3.89 2.69
C THR A 383 9.50 3.05 2.26
N MET A 384 9.71 2.09 1.35
CA MET A 384 8.70 1.07 1.07
C MET A 384 8.81 -0.11 2.03
N LEU A 385 7.63 -0.66 2.36
CA LEU A 385 7.41 -2.01 2.85
C LEU A 385 8.39 -3.01 2.20
N GLY A 386 9.29 -3.59 3.00
CA GLY A 386 10.05 -4.78 2.60
C GLY A 386 11.43 -4.56 1.98
N GLY A 387 12.06 -3.38 2.09
CA GLY A 387 13.50 -3.26 1.87
C GLY A 387 13.98 -3.19 0.40
N MET A 388 13.09 -3.00 -0.58
CA MET A 388 13.47 -2.61 -1.94
C MET A 388 13.19 -1.12 -2.15
N GLY A 389 14.18 -0.28 -1.86
CA GLY A 389 14.07 1.18 -1.89
C GLY A 389 14.18 1.80 -3.29
N LEU A 390 13.60 3.00 -3.42
CA LEU A 390 13.98 4.10 -4.34
C LEU A 390 13.78 5.44 -3.58
N PRO A 391 14.53 6.51 -3.87
CA PRO A 391 14.68 7.67 -2.98
C PRO A 391 13.46 8.63 -2.96
N GLU A 392 13.41 9.46 -1.91
CA GLU A 392 12.39 10.46 -1.57
C GLU A 392 11.81 11.28 -2.75
N GLU A 393 10.49 11.43 -2.76
CA GLU A 393 9.79 12.45 -3.56
C GLU A 393 9.45 13.69 -2.72
N GLY A 394 9.57 14.86 -3.35
CA GLY A 394 9.22 16.15 -2.75
C GLY A 394 9.65 17.39 -3.54
N LYS A 395 10.23 17.28 -4.75
CA LYS A 395 10.57 18.47 -5.55
C LYS A 395 9.55 18.72 -6.65
N GLU A 396 8.79 19.79 -6.47
CA GLU A 396 8.09 20.52 -7.52
C GLU A 396 9.03 20.77 -8.70
N PHE A 397 8.62 20.41 -9.93
CA PHE A 397 9.37 20.79 -11.13
C PHE A 397 8.54 21.75 -11.98
N ILE A 398 9.23 22.72 -12.58
CA ILE A 398 8.67 23.67 -13.53
C ILE A 398 8.85 23.06 -14.92
N GLY A 399 7.74 22.77 -15.60
CA GLY A 399 7.76 22.27 -16.98
C GLY A 399 8.32 23.31 -17.96
N PRO A 400 8.67 22.91 -19.19
CA PRO A 400 9.07 23.84 -20.27
C PRO A 400 8.01 24.91 -20.58
N ASP A 401 6.77 24.70 -20.12
CA ASP A 401 5.63 25.61 -20.20
C ASP A 401 5.51 26.56 -18.99
N GLY A 402 6.47 26.55 -18.07
CA GLY A 402 6.48 27.39 -16.86
C GLY A 402 5.53 26.92 -15.76
N ARG A 403 4.88 25.76 -15.89
CA ARG A 403 3.91 25.27 -14.90
C ARG A 403 4.57 24.37 -13.86
N VAL A 404 4.27 24.62 -12.60
CA VAL A 404 4.69 23.76 -11.49
C VAL A 404 3.83 22.50 -11.46
N ARG A 405 4.46 21.33 -11.59
CA ARG A 405 3.75 20.04 -11.53
C ARG A 405 4.29 19.20 -10.37
N LYS A 406 3.38 18.63 -9.59
CA LYS A 406 3.69 17.58 -8.61
C LYS A 406 3.52 16.23 -9.29
N GLN A 407 4.56 15.42 -9.27
CA GLN A 407 4.52 14.07 -9.84
C GLN A 407 3.88 13.14 -8.80
N THR A 408 2.82 12.42 -9.19
CA THR A 408 2.29 11.32 -8.40
C THR A 408 2.83 10.04 -9.00
N LEU A 409 3.72 9.35 -8.30
CA LEU A 409 4.21 8.04 -8.71
C LEU A 409 3.13 6.98 -8.54
N THR A 410 2.42 6.66 -9.62
CA THR A 410 1.66 5.42 -9.70
C THR A 410 2.08 4.61 -10.92
N GLY A 411 2.67 3.44 -10.65
CA GLY A 411 2.74 2.31 -11.57
C GLY A 411 3.82 2.41 -12.66
N ARG A 412 4.44 1.26 -12.98
CA ARG A 412 5.44 1.04 -14.04
C ARG A 412 6.89 1.37 -13.69
N GLY A 413 7.17 1.84 -12.47
CA GLY A 413 8.49 1.92 -11.80
C GLY A 413 9.32 0.63 -11.87
N THR A 414 8.62 -0.49 -11.67
CA THR A 414 9.16 -1.80 -11.31
C THR A 414 9.53 -2.69 -12.49
N SER A 415 9.19 -2.32 -13.73
CA SER A 415 9.43 -3.18 -14.88
C SER A 415 10.88 -3.09 -15.38
N LEU A 416 11.47 -1.89 -15.42
CA LEU A 416 12.80 -1.64 -16.00
C LEU A 416 13.93 -2.29 -15.20
N ILE A 417 13.84 -2.27 -13.87
CA ILE A 417 14.78 -2.96 -12.97
C ILE A 417 14.76 -4.47 -13.25
N GLY A 418 13.58 -5.08 -13.41
CA GLY A 418 13.49 -6.49 -13.77
C GLY A 418 14.03 -6.83 -15.17
N ALA A 419 14.00 -5.91 -16.13
CA ALA A 419 14.65 -6.09 -17.42
C ALA A 419 16.19 -5.96 -17.31
N LEU A 420 16.66 -5.05 -16.45
CA LEU A 420 18.08 -4.86 -16.13
C LEU A 420 18.67 -6.07 -15.40
N ASP A 421 17.92 -6.67 -14.46
CA ASP A 421 18.34 -7.87 -13.73
C ASP A 421 18.40 -9.12 -14.61
N ARG A 422 17.55 -9.19 -15.64
CA ARG A 422 17.54 -10.28 -16.64
C ARG A 422 18.46 -10.02 -17.83
N GLU A 423 19.16 -8.89 -17.85
CA GLU A 423 20.02 -8.45 -18.96
C GLU A 423 19.30 -8.43 -20.32
N ASP A 424 18.00 -8.14 -20.32
CA ASP A 424 17.16 -8.04 -21.52
C ASP A 424 17.31 -6.65 -22.16
N TRP A 425 18.47 -6.40 -22.77
CA TRP A 425 18.87 -5.07 -23.24
C TRP A 425 17.99 -4.50 -24.37
N ALA A 426 17.30 -5.35 -25.14
CA ALA A 426 16.32 -4.90 -26.13
C ALA A 426 15.10 -4.27 -25.43
N SER A 427 14.57 -4.97 -24.42
CA SER A 427 13.46 -4.48 -23.59
C SER A 427 13.86 -3.25 -22.77
N VAL A 428 15.11 -3.18 -22.29
CA VAL A 428 15.64 -1.97 -21.62
C VAL A 428 15.61 -0.77 -22.56
N ALA A 429 16.06 -0.91 -23.81
CA ALA A 429 16.07 0.18 -24.79
C ALA A 429 14.65 0.65 -25.15
N ASP A 430 13.73 -0.27 -25.43
CA ASP A 430 12.32 0.06 -25.74
C ASP A 430 11.66 0.85 -24.60
N ARG A 431 11.99 0.50 -23.35
CA ARG A 431 11.47 1.18 -22.15
C ARG A 431 12.10 2.53 -21.89
N PHE A 432 13.37 2.73 -22.28
CA PHE A 432 13.97 4.05 -22.22
C PHE A 432 13.29 5.02 -23.19
N GLU A 433 12.84 4.54 -24.36
CA GLU A 433 12.07 5.38 -25.28
C GLU A 433 10.73 5.82 -24.65
N GLU A 434 10.10 4.98 -23.81
CA GLU A 434 8.92 5.37 -23.03
C GLU A 434 9.22 6.36 -21.88
N LEU A 435 10.44 6.35 -21.35
CA LEU A 435 10.87 7.22 -20.24
C LEU A 435 11.49 8.54 -20.69
N LYS A 436 11.74 8.70 -21.98
CA LYS A 436 12.49 9.82 -22.55
C LYS A 436 11.89 11.18 -22.18
N GLY A 437 12.73 12.08 -21.68
CA GLY A 437 12.35 13.42 -21.23
C GLY A 437 11.59 13.45 -19.90
N THR A 438 11.44 12.31 -19.21
CA THR A 438 10.78 12.25 -17.90
C THR A 438 11.80 12.42 -16.76
N PRO A 439 11.38 12.91 -15.58
CA PRO A 439 12.24 12.93 -14.38
C PRO A 439 12.81 11.56 -14.01
N ARG A 440 12.07 10.49 -14.34
CA ARG A 440 12.45 9.11 -14.05
C ARG A 440 13.63 8.62 -14.89
N GLU A 441 13.72 9.02 -16.16
CA GLU A 441 14.91 8.78 -16.97
C GLU A 441 16.13 9.42 -16.32
N LYS A 442 16.06 10.70 -15.94
CA LYS A 442 17.17 11.42 -15.31
C LYS A 442 17.59 10.79 -13.98
N LEU A 443 16.63 10.40 -13.14
CA LEU A 443 16.91 9.75 -11.86
C LEU A 443 17.65 8.42 -12.07
N LEU A 444 17.14 7.56 -12.95
CA LEU A 444 17.75 6.27 -13.24
C LEU A 444 19.17 6.42 -13.82
N LEU A 445 19.36 7.36 -14.75
CA LEU A 445 20.67 7.67 -15.31
C LEU A 445 21.64 8.16 -14.21
N SER A 446 21.17 8.97 -13.27
CA SER A 446 21.99 9.43 -12.14
C SER A 446 22.38 8.33 -11.16
N GLU A 447 21.54 7.32 -10.96
CA GLU A 447 21.85 6.15 -10.13
C GLU A 447 22.93 5.29 -10.78
N TYR A 448 22.78 5.00 -12.08
CA TYR A 448 23.78 4.24 -12.82
C TYR A 448 25.08 5.00 -13.03
N ALA A 449 25.08 6.34 -13.01
CA ALA A 449 26.30 7.14 -13.00
C ALA A 449 27.18 6.86 -11.79
N LYS A 450 26.59 6.65 -10.62
CA LYS A 450 27.34 6.27 -9.41
C LYS A 450 28.01 4.90 -9.55
N LYS A 451 27.38 3.99 -10.30
CA LYS A 451 27.91 2.64 -10.55
C LYS A 451 29.15 2.61 -11.45
N LEU A 452 29.47 3.68 -12.17
CA LEU A 452 30.73 3.76 -12.93
C LEU A 452 31.98 3.70 -12.06
N SER A 453 31.85 4.00 -10.77
CA SER A 453 32.94 3.88 -9.79
C SER A 453 32.90 2.59 -8.97
N ASP A 454 31.99 1.66 -9.29
CA ASP A 454 31.83 0.42 -8.54
C ASP A 454 33.07 -0.49 -8.67
N PRO A 455 33.52 -1.16 -7.58
CA PRO A 455 34.63 -2.11 -7.66
C PRO A 455 34.39 -3.25 -8.68
N SER A 456 33.14 -3.67 -8.88
CA SER A 456 32.74 -4.75 -9.78
C SER A 456 32.72 -4.30 -11.24
N PRO A 457 33.52 -4.92 -12.14
CA PRO A 457 33.44 -4.65 -13.58
C PRO A 457 32.05 -4.92 -14.16
N ALA A 458 31.32 -5.90 -13.61
CA ALA A 458 29.97 -6.23 -14.08
C ALA A 458 28.96 -5.10 -13.81
N GLU A 459 29.07 -4.41 -12.66
CA GLU A 459 28.18 -3.29 -12.35
C GLU A 459 28.52 -2.03 -13.16
N ARG A 460 29.83 -1.79 -13.40
CA ARG A 460 30.28 -0.72 -14.33
C ARG A 460 29.81 -0.99 -15.76
N LEU A 461 29.90 -2.23 -16.23
CA LEU A 461 29.42 -2.65 -17.55
C LEU A 461 27.91 -2.42 -17.70
N LYS A 462 27.12 -2.77 -16.67
CA LYS A 462 25.67 -2.50 -16.65
C LYS A 462 25.38 -1.00 -16.76
N ALA A 463 26.13 -0.15 -16.05
CA ALA A 463 25.99 1.30 -16.15
C ALA A 463 26.26 1.82 -17.56
N VAL A 464 27.35 1.38 -18.19
CA VAL A 464 27.67 1.74 -19.58
C VAL A 464 26.54 1.31 -20.53
N LYS A 465 26.02 0.08 -20.40
CA LYS A 465 24.91 -0.42 -21.23
C LYS A 465 23.61 0.37 -21.01
N VAL A 466 23.32 0.80 -19.79
CA VAL A 466 22.18 1.69 -19.48
C VAL A 466 22.32 3.04 -20.18
N PHE A 467 23.50 3.65 -20.14
CA PHE A 467 23.75 4.91 -20.85
C PHE A 467 23.55 4.76 -22.36
N ILE A 468 24.03 3.66 -22.93
CA ILE A 468 23.85 3.37 -24.36
C ILE A 468 22.37 3.17 -24.71
N ALA A 469 21.65 2.40 -23.89
CA ALA A 469 20.23 2.10 -24.11
C ALA A 469 19.35 3.35 -24.04
N SER A 470 19.69 4.32 -23.18
CA SER A 470 18.97 5.59 -23.11
C SER A 470 19.05 6.43 -24.40
N GLY A 471 20.13 6.27 -25.17
CA GLY A 471 20.37 7.08 -26.36
C GLY A 471 20.51 8.59 -26.11
N ASN A 472 20.62 9.03 -24.84
CA ASN A 472 20.72 10.44 -24.49
C ASN A 472 22.17 10.96 -24.66
N MET A 473 22.34 12.07 -25.39
CA MET A 473 23.63 12.73 -25.59
C MET A 473 24.25 13.27 -24.30
N ASP A 474 23.45 13.56 -23.27
CA ASP A 474 23.93 14.02 -21.97
C ASP A 474 24.83 12.99 -21.26
N ASN A 475 24.76 11.71 -21.66
CA ASN A 475 25.57 10.64 -21.09
C ASN A 475 26.94 10.47 -21.77
N VAL A 476 27.23 11.24 -22.82
CA VAL A 476 28.50 11.16 -23.55
C VAL A 476 29.72 11.38 -22.63
N PRO A 477 29.74 12.35 -21.68
CA PRO A 477 30.85 12.51 -20.76
C PRO A 477 31.14 11.25 -19.92
N ALA A 478 30.08 10.60 -19.43
CA ALA A 478 30.18 9.37 -18.65
C ALA A 478 30.75 8.20 -19.47
N LEU A 479 30.39 8.09 -20.75
CA LEU A 479 30.94 7.09 -21.67
C LEU A 479 32.40 7.40 -22.06
N ILE A 480 32.77 8.67 -22.18
CA ILE A 480 34.15 9.09 -22.41
C ILE A 480 35.04 8.70 -21.21
N LEU A 481 34.55 8.91 -19.98
CA LEU A 481 35.25 8.49 -18.77
C LEU A 481 35.47 6.96 -18.76
N ALA A 482 34.46 6.19 -19.17
CA ALA A 482 34.52 4.73 -19.20
C ALA A 482 35.51 4.16 -20.25
N LEU A 483 36.05 4.96 -21.18
CA LEU A 483 37.13 4.51 -22.09
C LEU A 483 38.44 4.20 -21.35
N ASP A 484 38.64 4.81 -20.18
CA ASP A 484 39.81 4.56 -19.32
C ASP A 484 39.55 3.45 -18.28
N ASP A 485 38.46 2.69 -18.42
CA ASP A 485 38.17 1.60 -17.48
C ASP A 485 39.27 0.54 -17.50
N ARG A 486 39.58 0.03 -16.31
CA ARG A 486 40.58 -1.02 -16.07
C ARG A 486 40.18 -2.34 -16.71
N ASP A 487 38.88 -2.57 -16.83
CA ASP A 487 38.32 -3.72 -17.52
C ASP A 487 38.14 -3.40 -19.01
N LEU A 488 38.71 -4.26 -19.87
CA LEU A 488 38.70 -4.04 -21.32
C LEU A 488 37.28 -4.13 -21.90
N GLU A 489 36.40 -4.98 -21.36
CA GLU A 489 35.03 -5.13 -21.86
C GLU A 489 34.21 -3.86 -21.63
N VAL A 490 34.34 -3.25 -20.45
CA VAL A 490 33.68 -1.98 -20.12
C VAL A 490 34.12 -0.88 -21.09
N ALA A 491 35.43 -0.79 -21.32
CA ALA A 491 36.03 0.23 -22.17
C ALA A 491 35.66 0.09 -23.65
N LEU A 492 35.65 -1.14 -24.18
CA LEU A 492 35.19 -1.42 -25.54
C LEU A 492 33.68 -1.19 -25.71
N THR A 493 32.88 -1.55 -24.69
CA THR A 493 31.44 -1.28 -24.71
C THR A 493 31.15 0.21 -24.74
N ALA A 494 31.89 1.02 -23.96
CA ALA A 494 31.77 2.47 -23.97
C ALA A 494 32.17 3.08 -25.32
N ARG A 495 33.25 2.60 -25.93
CA ARG A 495 33.70 3.00 -27.29
C ARG A 495 32.60 2.80 -28.33
N ASP A 496 32.00 1.60 -28.35
CA ASP A 496 30.98 1.27 -29.34
C ASP A 496 29.66 1.99 -29.04
N GLY A 497 29.37 2.23 -27.76
CA GLY A 497 28.33 3.12 -27.29
C GLY A 497 28.45 4.54 -27.81
N LEU A 498 29.64 5.16 -27.71
CA LEU A 498 29.90 6.50 -28.22
C LEU A 498 29.67 6.57 -29.73
N ARG A 499 30.16 5.59 -30.50
CA ARG A 499 29.92 5.52 -31.95
C ARG A 499 28.43 5.48 -32.28
N ARG A 500 27.67 4.68 -31.52
CA ARG A 500 26.22 4.51 -31.70
C ARG A 500 25.43 5.77 -31.36
N ILE A 501 25.59 6.31 -30.15
CA ILE A 501 24.80 7.45 -29.65
C ILE A 501 25.08 8.71 -30.48
N THR A 502 26.35 8.94 -30.83
CA THR A 502 26.76 10.14 -31.56
C THR A 502 26.59 10.00 -33.08
N ARG A 503 26.17 8.82 -33.56
CA ARG A 503 26.09 8.44 -34.98
C ARG A 503 27.41 8.61 -35.74
N ARG A 504 28.54 8.57 -35.05
CA ARG A 504 29.89 8.61 -35.63
C ARG A 504 30.46 7.19 -35.71
N ILE A 505 30.07 6.47 -36.76
CA ILE A 505 30.40 5.05 -36.96
C ILE A 505 31.91 4.78 -36.86
N ASN A 506 32.75 5.66 -37.40
CA ASN A 506 34.21 5.51 -37.38
C ASN A 506 34.85 5.93 -36.04
N GLY A 507 34.13 6.68 -35.18
CA GLY A 507 34.62 7.19 -33.90
C GLY A 507 35.97 7.95 -33.99
N PHE A 508 36.73 7.90 -32.90
CA PHE A 508 38.07 8.48 -32.77
C PHE A 508 39.11 7.44 -32.32
N GLY A 509 39.29 6.39 -33.13
CA GLY A 509 40.27 5.33 -32.86
C GLY A 509 39.85 4.32 -31.78
N MET A 510 40.81 3.92 -30.94
CA MET A 510 40.75 2.82 -29.95
C MET A 510 40.50 1.44 -30.59
N PRO A 511 41.56 0.72 -31.03
CA PRO A 511 41.43 -0.64 -31.56
C PRO A 511 40.94 -1.62 -30.48
N ASP A 512 40.61 -2.85 -30.87
CA ASP A 512 40.07 -3.87 -29.95
C ASP A 512 41.07 -4.30 -28.86
N ASP A 513 42.37 -4.15 -29.13
CA ASP A 513 43.45 -4.28 -28.14
C ASP A 513 44.24 -2.95 -28.04
N PRO A 514 43.70 -1.96 -27.30
CA PRO A 514 44.24 -0.61 -27.30
C PRO A 514 45.42 -0.47 -26.33
N SER A 515 46.51 0.14 -26.80
CA SER A 515 47.58 0.61 -25.91
C SER A 515 47.09 1.76 -25.01
N PRO A 516 47.78 2.06 -23.90
CA PRO A 516 47.47 3.25 -23.09
C PRO A 516 47.49 4.55 -23.90
N ASP A 517 48.35 4.66 -24.91
CA ASP A 517 48.40 5.80 -25.83
C ASP A 517 47.17 5.86 -26.75
N ASP A 518 46.66 4.72 -27.21
CA ASP A 518 45.43 4.67 -28.00
C ASP A 518 44.22 5.14 -27.20
N ARG A 519 44.13 4.73 -25.93
CA ARG A 519 43.04 5.16 -25.01
C ARG A 519 43.10 6.66 -24.75
N ARG A 520 44.28 7.18 -24.39
CA ARG A 520 44.46 8.63 -24.16
C ARG A 520 44.05 9.46 -25.37
N ARG A 521 44.55 9.10 -26.57
CA ARG A 521 44.22 9.82 -27.81
C ARG A 521 42.72 9.78 -28.12
N ALA A 522 42.08 8.64 -27.93
CA ALA A 522 40.64 8.51 -28.15
C ALA A 522 39.85 9.39 -27.17
N ILE A 523 40.20 9.39 -25.88
CA ILE A 523 39.56 10.22 -24.84
C ILE A 523 39.73 11.70 -25.17
N GLU A 524 40.94 12.15 -25.50
CA GLU A 524 41.22 13.55 -25.86
C GLU A 524 40.39 14.01 -27.06
N GLN A 525 40.30 13.18 -28.10
CA GLN A 525 39.53 13.50 -29.31
C GLN A 525 38.02 13.51 -29.04
N TRP A 526 37.49 12.55 -28.27
CA TRP A 526 36.09 12.56 -27.87
C TRP A 526 35.74 13.76 -26.97
N ARG A 527 36.61 14.14 -26.04
CA ARG A 527 36.44 15.34 -25.21
C ARG A 527 36.44 16.61 -26.05
N ALA A 528 37.44 16.79 -26.92
CA ALA A 528 37.53 17.95 -27.81
C ALA A 528 36.30 18.06 -28.73
N TRP A 529 35.84 16.92 -29.27
CA TRP A 529 34.62 16.90 -30.06
C TRP A 529 33.39 17.26 -29.24
N TYR A 530 33.20 16.69 -28.05
CA TYR A 530 32.02 16.98 -27.23
C TYR A 530 32.00 18.44 -26.76
N LEU A 531 33.13 19.01 -26.37
CA LEU A 531 33.24 20.43 -26.04
C LEU A 531 32.94 21.35 -27.23
N SER A 532 33.16 20.89 -28.47
CA SER A 532 32.80 21.68 -29.66
C SER A 532 31.28 21.82 -29.85
N ILE A 533 30.49 20.92 -29.28
CA ILE A 533 29.02 20.91 -29.37
C ILE A 533 28.33 21.31 -28.06
N CYS A 534 28.98 21.07 -26.91
CA CYS A 534 28.52 21.39 -25.57
C CYS A 534 29.67 22.09 -24.79
N PRO A 535 29.94 23.38 -25.05
CA PRO A 535 31.12 24.09 -24.51
C PRO A 535 31.16 24.20 -22.98
N ASP A 536 30.01 24.16 -22.32
CA ASP A 536 29.88 24.32 -20.86
C ASP A 536 30.03 22.98 -20.09
N THR A 537 30.45 21.91 -20.75
CA THR A 537 30.58 20.58 -20.13
C THR A 537 31.84 20.48 -19.26
N GLU A 538 31.69 20.04 -18.02
CA GLU A 538 32.79 19.64 -17.14
C GLU A 538 33.03 18.12 -17.22
N PHE A 539 34.31 17.69 -17.21
CA PHE A 539 34.76 16.32 -17.47
C PHE A 539 35.50 15.67 -16.31
#